data_AF-B0CQG6-F1
#
_entry.id   AF-B0CQG6-F1
#
_cell.length_a   1.000
_cell.length_b   1.000
_cell.length_c   1.000
_cell.angle_alpha   90.00
_cell.angle_beta   90.00
_cell.angle_gamma   90.00
#
_symmetry.space_group_name_H-M   'P 1'
#
loop_
_entity.id
_entity.type
_entity.pdbx_description
1 polymer ?
#
loop_
_entity_poly.entity_id
_entity_poly.type
_entity_poly.pdbx_seq_one_letter_code
_entity_poly.pdbx_strand_id
1 'polypeptide(L)'
;MPKERPSRATRHQPSVQLSKRKYAVQENAVKPVTVGTAADVPGDEILQLMVSPDPATSQVLSKKDKQNLRREAFLQKFGQANSPYSKSHNRRLKRKAKEQIAGGLSQMQTAIAALEKDDDPTKQPTEVDQSAGGPKAKRNTKRSMIGEGKGSTLSKSQRKRALELERLRHPLILQNPEFSSSPFETIRIHAQNTLLQHQVPELNVDA
;
A
#
# COMPACT_ATOMS: atom_id res chain seq x y z
N MET A 1 -41.51 15.71 18.87
CA MET A 1 -41.59 14.87 17.64
C MET A 1 -40.18 14.68 17.07
N PRO A 2 -39.75 13.45 16.74
CA PRO A 2 -38.43 13.22 16.15
C PRO A 2 -38.43 13.62 14.67
N LYS A 3 -37.47 14.43 14.25
CA LYS A 3 -37.28 14.81 12.83
C LYS A 3 -36.71 13.64 12.05
N GLU A 4 -37.49 13.09 11.13
CA GLU A 4 -37.03 12.11 10.14
C GLU A 4 -35.99 12.75 9.22
N ARG A 5 -34.86 12.07 9.03
CA ARG A 5 -33.81 12.50 8.09
C ARG A 5 -34.06 11.81 6.75
N PRO A 6 -34.05 12.53 5.61
CA PRO A 6 -34.23 11.90 4.31
C PRO A 6 -33.05 10.97 3.99
N SER A 7 -33.35 9.72 3.65
CA SER A 7 -32.37 8.75 3.18
C SER A 7 -31.87 9.20 1.81
N ARG A 8 -30.58 9.53 1.70
CA ARG A 8 -29.95 9.88 0.43
C ARG A 8 -29.80 8.63 -0.43
N ALA A 9 -30.77 8.38 -1.29
CA ALA A 9 -30.69 7.40 -2.37
C ALA A 9 -29.71 7.91 -3.44
N THR A 10 -28.40 7.75 -3.20
CA THR A 10 -27.36 7.97 -4.20
C THR A 10 -26.46 6.76 -4.24
N ARG A 11 -26.93 5.72 -4.91
CA ARG A 11 -26.07 4.70 -5.52
C ARG A 11 -26.56 4.52 -6.94
N HIS A 12 -25.78 5.01 -7.91
CA HIS A 12 -25.95 4.62 -9.29
C HIS A 12 -25.89 3.09 -9.35
N GLN A 13 -26.91 2.48 -9.96
CA GLN A 13 -26.89 1.07 -10.32
C GLN A 13 -25.79 0.90 -11.39
N PRO A 14 -24.84 -0.04 -11.23
CA PRO A 14 -23.88 -0.34 -12.28
C PRO A 14 -24.64 -0.87 -13.50
N SER A 15 -24.40 -0.28 -14.68
CA SER A 15 -25.13 -0.62 -15.91
C SER A 15 -24.88 -2.04 -16.42
N VAL A 16 -23.87 -2.75 -15.89
CA VAL A 16 -23.61 -4.15 -16.22
C VAL A 16 -23.08 -4.87 -14.98
N GLN A 17 -23.81 -5.88 -14.48
CA GLN A 17 -23.26 -6.82 -13.53
C GLN A 17 -22.39 -7.83 -14.27
N LEU A 18 -21.09 -7.54 -14.37
CA LEU A 18 -20.13 -8.54 -14.84
C LEU A 18 -20.14 -9.71 -13.85
N SER A 19 -20.49 -10.91 -14.34
CA SER A 19 -20.31 -12.15 -13.58
C SER A 19 -18.86 -12.20 -13.15
N LYS A 20 -18.61 -12.14 -11.83
CA LYS A 20 -17.26 -12.26 -11.27
C LYS A 20 -16.70 -13.61 -11.71
N ARG A 21 -15.88 -13.63 -12.76
CA ARG A 21 -15.17 -14.84 -13.16
C ARG A 21 -14.24 -15.19 -12.00
N LYS A 22 -14.53 -16.29 -11.32
CA LYS A 22 -13.70 -16.83 -10.24
C LYS A 22 -12.55 -17.62 -10.87
N TYR A 23 -11.61 -16.94 -11.51
CA TYR A 23 -10.31 -17.54 -11.79
C TYR A 23 -9.39 -17.28 -10.60
N ALA A 24 -9.69 -17.96 -9.51
CA ALA A 24 -8.76 -18.16 -8.41
C ALA A 24 -9.07 -19.55 -7.88
N VAL A 25 -8.48 -20.56 -8.52
CA VAL A 25 -8.29 -21.86 -7.89
C VAL A 25 -7.51 -21.56 -6.62
N GLN A 26 -8.03 -21.98 -5.46
CA GLN A 26 -7.36 -21.76 -4.18
C GLN A 26 -5.98 -22.45 -4.25
N GLU A 27 -4.92 -21.82 -3.72
CA GLU A 27 -3.56 -22.41 -3.75
C GLU A 27 -3.53 -23.81 -3.09
N ASN A 28 -4.44 -24.09 -2.16
CA ASN A 28 -4.60 -25.40 -1.52
C ASN A 28 -5.23 -26.49 -2.43
N ALA A 29 -5.74 -26.13 -3.62
CA ALA A 29 -6.33 -27.06 -4.58
C ALA A 29 -5.39 -27.42 -5.73
N VAL A 30 -4.20 -26.80 -5.82
CA VAL A 30 -3.19 -27.14 -6.82
C VAL A 30 -2.26 -28.19 -6.24
N LYS A 31 -2.52 -29.47 -6.57
CA LYS A 31 -1.56 -30.55 -6.29
C LYS A 31 -0.37 -30.38 -7.25
N PRO A 32 0.89 -30.45 -6.77
CA PRO A 32 2.04 -30.47 -7.66
C PRO A 32 1.99 -31.75 -8.50
N VAL A 33 1.73 -31.61 -9.79
CA VAL A 33 1.69 -32.76 -10.72
C VAL A 33 3.09 -32.95 -11.29
N THR A 34 3.73 -34.07 -10.95
CA THR A 34 4.93 -34.55 -11.63
C THR A 34 4.57 -35.06 -13.02
N VAL A 35 4.99 -34.31 -14.04
CA VAL A 35 4.76 -34.60 -15.46
C VAL A 35 5.37 -35.97 -15.78
N GLY A 36 4.54 -36.93 -16.20
CA GLY A 36 4.95 -38.30 -16.58
C GLY A 36 4.33 -39.44 -15.76
N THR A 37 3.70 -39.15 -14.62
CA THR A 37 3.10 -40.20 -13.75
C THR A 37 1.78 -40.79 -14.26
N ALA A 38 1.11 -40.14 -15.21
CA ALA A 38 -0.19 -40.54 -15.74
C ALA A 38 -0.12 -41.10 -17.17
N ALA A 39 1.07 -41.43 -17.68
CA ALA A 39 1.24 -41.91 -19.06
C ALA A 39 0.69 -43.34 -19.27
N ASP A 40 0.68 -44.16 -18.21
CA ASP A 40 0.28 -45.57 -18.27
C ASP A 40 -1.16 -45.82 -17.81
N VAL A 41 -1.91 -44.77 -17.42
CA VAL A 41 -3.29 -44.93 -16.93
C VAL A 41 -4.25 -44.88 -18.13
N PRO A 42 -5.10 -45.91 -18.33
CA PRO A 42 -6.07 -45.92 -19.43
C PRO A 42 -7.07 -44.77 -19.28
N GLY A 43 -7.37 -44.10 -20.40
CA GLY A 43 -8.18 -42.87 -20.42
C GLY A 43 -9.56 -43.00 -19.75
N ASP A 44 -10.14 -44.21 -19.71
CA ASP A 44 -11.41 -44.47 -19.05
C ASP A 44 -11.35 -44.30 -17.52
N GLU A 45 -10.22 -44.63 -16.88
CA GLU A 45 -10.05 -44.42 -15.43
C GLU A 45 -9.93 -42.92 -15.10
N ILE A 46 -9.28 -42.15 -15.99
CA ILE A 46 -9.16 -40.69 -15.87
C ILE A 46 -10.54 -40.04 -15.99
N LEU A 47 -11.36 -40.49 -16.94
CA LEU A 47 -12.73 -39.99 -17.13
C LEU A 47 -13.62 -40.35 -15.92
N GLN A 48 -13.48 -41.55 -15.34
CA GLN A 48 -14.23 -41.95 -14.14
C GLN A 48 -13.82 -41.16 -12.88
N LEU A 49 -12.53 -40.83 -12.73
CA LEU A 49 -12.02 -39.97 -11.66
C LEU A 49 -12.49 -38.52 -11.78
N MET A 50 -12.73 -38.01 -13.00
CA MET A 50 -13.29 -36.67 -13.21
C MET A 50 -14.80 -36.61 -12.99
N VAL A 51 -15.52 -37.69 -13.25
CA VAL A 51 -16.98 -37.79 -13.07
C VAL A 51 -17.37 -38.07 -11.63
N SER A 52 -16.48 -38.68 -10.83
CA SER A 52 -16.67 -38.93 -9.40
C SER A 52 -15.96 -37.86 -8.57
N PRO A 53 -16.59 -36.73 -8.22
CA PRO A 53 -15.95 -35.76 -7.34
C PRO A 53 -15.73 -36.41 -5.97
N ASP A 54 -14.47 -36.46 -5.53
CA ASP A 54 -14.10 -36.80 -4.16
C ASP A 54 -15.07 -36.11 -3.16
N PRO A 55 -15.70 -36.84 -2.22
CA PRO A 55 -16.68 -36.28 -1.29
C PRO A 55 -16.11 -35.20 -0.37
N ALA A 56 -14.78 -35.02 -0.37
CA ALA A 56 -14.08 -33.99 0.38
C ALA A 56 -14.32 -32.56 -0.15
N THR A 57 -14.75 -32.37 -1.41
CA THR A 57 -14.85 -31.02 -2.01
C THR A 57 -16.28 -30.51 -2.22
N SER A 58 -17.28 -31.38 -2.06
CA SER A 58 -18.69 -31.06 -2.35
C SER A 58 -19.57 -31.10 -1.11
N GLN A 59 -19.05 -30.71 0.06
CA GLN A 59 -19.91 -30.48 1.21
C GLN A 59 -20.79 -29.26 0.92
N VAL A 60 -22.01 -29.51 0.45
CA VAL A 60 -23.06 -28.51 0.30
C VAL A 60 -23.47 -28.09 1.71
N LEU A 61 -22.65 -27.24 2.33
CA LEU A 61 -22.89 -26.75 3.68
C LEU A 61 -24.27 -26.08 3.72
N SER A 62 -25.08 -26.47 4.69
CA SER A 62 -26.40 -25.90 4.87
C SER A 62 -26.27 -24.38 5.11
N LYS A 63 -27.35 -23.62 4.85
CA LYS A 63 -27.34 -22.17 5.10
C LYS A 63 -26.98 -21.86 6.56
N LYS A 64 -27.40 -22.73 7.49
CA LYS A 64 -27.11 -22.63 8.92
C LYS A 64 -25.62 -22.84 9.21
N ASP A 65 -25.01 -23.85 8.61
CA ASP A 65 -23.58 -24.13 8.81
C ASP A 65 -22.71 -23.00 8.26
N LYS A 66 -23.08 -22.46 7.09
CA LYS A 66 -22.42 -21.28 6.51
C LYS A 66 -22.54 -20.05 7.42
N GLN A 67 -23.70 -19.87 8.06
CA GLN A 67 -23.91 -18.76 8.99
C GLN A 67 -23.08 -18.94 10.27
N ASN A 68 -23.01 -20.15 10.80
CA ASN A 68 -22.20 -20.48 11.97
C ASN A 68 -20.71 -20.28 11.69
N LEU A 69 -20.20 -20.79 10.58
CA LEU A 69 -18.81 -20.56 10.15
C LEU A 69 -18.49 -19.07 9.98
N ARG A 70 -19.42 -18.29 9.43
CA ARG A 70 -19.25 -16.82 9.34
C ARG A 70 -19.21 -16.16 10.71
N ARG A 71 -20.09 -16.60 11.63
CA ARG A 71 -20.15 -16.08 13.00
C ARG A 71 -18.87 -16.43 13.77
N GLU A 72 -18.41 -17.66 13.68
CA GLU A 72 -17.18 -18.14 14.31
C GLU A 72 -15.95 -17.41 13.77
N ALA A 73 -15.82 -17.29 12.44
CA ALA A 73 -14.74 -16.52 11.81
C ALA A 73 -14.78 -15.04 12.23
N PHE A 74 -15.97 -14.47 12.42
CA PHE A 74 -16.12 -13.11 12.92
C PHE A 74 -15.67 -12.97 14.39
N LEU A 75 -16.05 -13.92 15.25
CA LEU A 75 -15.62 -13.96 16.65
C LEU A 75 -14.11 -14.18 16.79
N GLN A 76 -13.52 -15.07 15.99
CA GLN A 76 -12.08 -15.27 15.94
C GLN A 76 -11.34 -13.99 15.52
N LYS A 77 -11.86 -13.28 14.50
CA LYS A 77 -11.32 -11.98 14.09
C LYS A 77 -11.42 -10.93 15.19
N PHE A 78 -12.50 -10.94 15.97
CA PHE A 78 -12.67 -10.01 17.10
C PHE A 78 -11.73 -10.38 18.27
N GLY A 79 -11.57 -11.67 18.57
CA GLY A 79 -10.63 -12.18 19.56
C GLY A 79 -9.17 -11.83 19.23
N GLN A 80 -8.79 -11.89 17.95
CA GLN A 80 -7.46 -11.47 17.47
C GLN A 80 -7.29 -9.93 17.39
N ALA A 81 -8.39 -9.18 17.21
CA ALA A 81 -8.35 -7.72 17.13
C ALA A 81 -8.12 -7.05 18.49
N ASN A 82 -8.39 -7.76 19.58
CA ASN A 82 -8.10 -7.33 20.95
C ASN A 82 -6.66 -7.68 21.35
N SER A 83 -5.70 -7.41 20.47
CA SER A 83 -4.30 -7.39 20.88
C SER A 83 -4.16 -6.32 21.97
N PRO A 84 -3.58 -6.63 23.14
CA PRO A 84 -3.45 -5.69 24.27
C PRO A 84 -2.56 -4.48 23.93
N TYR A 85 -1.97 -4.46 22.74
CA TYR A 85 -1.07 -3.42 22.30
C TYR A 85 -1.72 -2.49 21.28
N SER A 86 -1.31 -1.21 21.35
CA SER A 86 -1.79 -0.15 20.48
C SER A 86 -1.60 -0.45 18.99
N LYS A 87 -2.40 0.20 18.13
CA LYS A 87 -2.31 0.12 16.65
C LYS A 87 -0.90 0.41 16.12
N SER A 88 -0.13 1.25 16.81
CA SER A 88 1.27 1.56 16.47
C SER A 88 2.19 0.36 16.70
N HIS A 89 2.03 -0.34 17.82
CA HIS A 89 2.80 -1.54 18.14
C HIS A 89 2.56 -2.66 17.12
N ASN A 90 1.29 -2.91 16.77
CA ASN A 90 0.94 -3.88 15.73
C ASN A 90 1.53 -3.54 14.35
N ARG A 91 1.64 -2.24 14.03
CA ARG A 91 2.31 -1.80 12.79
C ARG A 91 3.82 -2.01 12.84
N ARG A 92 4.45 -1.85 14.01
CA ARG A 92 5.88 -2.16 14.22
C ARG A 92 6.14 -3.66 14.11
N LEU A 93 5.33 -4.50 14.74
CA LEU A 93 5.43 -5.96 14.62
C LEU A 93 5.28 -6.43 13.17
N LYS A 94 4.30 -5.90 12.43
CA LYS A 94 4.13 -6.23 11.00
C LYS A 94 5.28 -5.77 10.12
N ARG A 95 5.95 -4.67 10.48
CA ARG A 95 7.16 -4.22 9.77
C ARG A 95 8.33 -5.15 10.08
N LYS A 96 8.59 -5.43 11.35
CA LYS A 96 9.61 -6.39 11.78
C LYS A 96 9.43 -7.77 11.14
N ALA A 97 8.21 -8.31 11.14
CA ALA A 97 7.92 -9.60 10.52
C ALA A 97 8.16 -9.57 8.99
N LYS A 98 7.81 -8.47 8.32
CA LYS A 98 8.09 -8.31 6.88
C LYS A 98 9.59 -8.17 6.60
N GLU A 99 10.31 -7.43 7.44
CA GLU A 99 11.77 -7.28 7.35
C GLU A 99 12.46 -8.63 7.58
N GLN A 100 11.95 -9.47 8.50
CA GLN A 100 12.42 -10.83 8.71
C GLN A 100 12.23 -11.72 7.48
N ILE A 101 11.02 -11.71 6.88
CA ILE A 101 10.69 -12.56 5.73
C ILE A 101 11.38 -12.07 4.44
N ALA A 102 11.55 -10.76 4.26
CA ALA A 102 12.06 -10.17 3.03
C ALA A 102 13.60 -9.99 2.98
N GLY A 103 14.35 -10.56 3.93
CA GLY A 103 15.81 -10.48 3.96
C GLY A 103 16.43 -10.24 5.35
N GLY A 104 15.74 -10.59 6.43
CA GLY A 104 16.23 -10.33 7.78
C GLY A 104 17.26 -11.38 8.20
N LEU A 105 18.53 -10.99 8.28
CA LEU A 105 19.64 -11.78 8.82
C LEU A 105 19.46 -12.17 10.30
N SER A 106 18.32 -11.88 10.94
CA SER A 106 18.08 -12.17 12.36
C SER A 106 18.28 -13.65 12.72
N GLN A 107 17.90 -14.58 11.83
CA GLN A 107 18.10 -16.01 12.06
C GLN A 107 19.59 -16.41 11.94
N MET A 108 20.32 -15.80 11.00
CA MET A 108 21.78 -15.97 10.89
C MET A 108 22.50 -15.35 12.09
N GLN A 109 22.08 -14.18 12.56
CA GLN A 109 22.62 -13.54 13.76
C GLN A 109 22.37 -14.38 15.01
N THR A 110 21.21 -15.03 15.14
CA THR A 110 20.95 -15.96 16.25
C THR A 110 21.76 -17.25 16.12
N ALA A 111 22.00 -17.74 14.91
CA ALA A 111 22.82 -18.93 14.69
C ALA A 111 24.32 -18.63 14.97
N ILE A 112 24.82 -17.48 14.52
CA ILE A 112 26.18 -17.00 14.81
C ILE A 112 26.34 -16.79 16.32
N ALA A 113 25.39 -16.15 17.00
CA ALA A 113 25.43 -15.96 18.45
C ALA A 113 25.27 -17.27 19.25
N ALA A 114 24.76 -18.34 18.64
CA ALA A 114 24.73 -19.67 19.25
C ALA A 114 26.07 -20.39 19.07
N LEU A 115 26.72 -20.25 17.90
CA LEU A 115 28.07 -20.75 17.63
C LEU A 115 29.13 -20.02 18.45
N GLU A 116 28.99 -18.71 18.63
CA GLU A 116 29.90 -17.87 19.43
C GLU A 116 29.80 -18.15 20.94
N LYS A 117 28.76 -18.87 21.39
CA LYS A 117 28.63 -19.30 22.80
C LYS A 117 29.35 -20.60 23.12
N ASP A 118 29.87 -21.30 22.11
CA ASP A 118 30.71 -22.48 22.29
C ASP A 118 32.22 -22.14 22.29
N ASP A 119 32.59 -20.87 22.10
CA ASP A 119 33.97 -20.35 22.24
C ASP A 119 33.99 -19.19 23.27
N ASP A 120 34.43 -19.50 24.49
CA ASP A 120 34.50 -18.59 25.65
C ASP A 120 35.78 -17.70 25.63
N PRO A 121 35.90 -16.62 26.44
CA PRO A 121 35.75 -15.25 25.97
C PRO A 121 37.01 -14.41 26.17
N THR A 122 37.45 -13.63 25.17
CA THR A 122 38.29 -12.44 25.45
C THR A 122 38.26 -11.44 24.30
N LYS A 123 37.52 -10.33 24.46
CA LYS A 123 38.00 -8.95 24.30
C LYS A 123 36.86 -7.94 24.42
N GLN A 124 37.14 -6.94 25.25
CA GLN A 124 36.30 -5.78 25.61
C GLN A 124 36.44 -4.64 24.56
N PRO A 125 35.64 -3.56 24.68
CA PRO A 125 34.91 -2.96 23.56
C PRO A 125 35.70 -1.86 22.83
N THR A 126 35.37 -1.66 21.56
CA THR A 126 35.68 -0.42 20.84
C THR A 126 34.39 0.26 20.43
N GLU A 127 34.16 1.42 21.05
CA GLU A 127 33.25 2.44 20.57
C GLU A 127 33.57 2.78 19.11
N VAL A 128 32.55 2.78 18.26
CA VAL A 128 32.61 3.46 16.96
C VAL A 128 31.35 4.30 16.82
N ASP A 129 31.54 5.58 17.13
CA ASP A 129 30.71 6.67 16.66
C ASP A 129 30.64 6.61 15.12
N GLN A 130 29.44 6.41 14.59
CA GLN A 130 29.15 6.62 13.17
C GLN A 130 27.87 7.43 13.03
N SER A 131 28.03 8.73 13.26
CA SER A 131 27.27 9.78 12.61
C SER A 131 27.32 9.64 11.07
N ALA A 132 26.38 8.94 10.45
CA ALA A 132 26.22 8.98 8.98
C ALA A 132 24.82 8.54 8.51
N GLY A 133 23.76 9.13 9.07
CA GLY A 133 22.39 8.95 8.58
C GLY A 133 21.99 10.08 7.62
N GLY A 134 22.57 10.12 6.43
CA GLY A 134 22.30 11.15 5.41
C GLY A 134 20.80 11.36 5.15
N PRO A 135 20.34 12.61 4.87
CA PRO A 135 18.93 12.90 4.66
C PRO A 135 18.45 12.15 3.42
N LYS A 136 17.56 11.18 3.63
CA LYS A 136 16.90 10.44 2.53
C LYS A 136 16.33 11.45 1.54
N ALA A 137 16.88 11.43 0.33
CA ALA A 137 16.46 12.27 -0.79
C ALA A 137 14.92 12.18 -0.91
N LYS A 138 14.27 13.30 -0.62
CA LYS A 138 12.83 13.45 -0.80
C LYS A 138 12.59 13.26 -2.30
N ARG A 139 11.93 12.16 -2.69
CA ARG A 139 11.45 11.99 -4.06
C ARG A 139 10.74 13.27 -4.46
N ASN A 140 11.29 13.97 -5.46
CA ASN A 140 10.67 15.13 -6.07
C ASN A 140 9.27 14.70 -6.52
N THR A 141 8.26 15.07 -5.73
CA THR A 141 6.88 15.00 -6.16
C THR A 141 6.82 15.95 -7.34
N LYS A 142 6.76 15.39 -8.55
CA LYS A 142 6.52 16.13 -9.79
C LYS A 142 5.53 17.24 -9.47
N ARG A 143 5.96 18.50 -9.64
CA ARG A 143 5.17 19.70 -9.39
C ARG A 143 3.86 19.48 -10.14
N SER A 144 2.82 19.11 -9.41
CA SER A 144 1.58 18.63 -10.01
C SER A 144 1.02 19.78 -10.83
N MET A 145 0.93 19.57 -12.14
CA MET A 145 0.22 20.47 -13.04
C MET A 145 -1.16 20.74 -12.45
N ILE A 146 -1.39 21.99 -12.06
CA ILE A 146 -2.70 22.46 -11.66
C ILE A 146 -3.49 22.59 -12.96
N GLY A 147 -4.41 21.66 -13.22
CA GLY A 147 -5.30 21.77 -14.39
C GLY A 147 -5.78 20.45 -15.00
N GLU A 148 -5.11 19.33 -14.78
CA GLU A 148 -5.48 18.08 -15.47
C GLU A 148 -6.38 17.17 -14.61
N GLY A 149 -7.68 17.42 -14.71
CA GLY A 149 -8.66 16.38 -15.08
C GLY A 149 -8.86 15.14 -14.19
N LYS A 150 -8.57 15.16 -12.89
CA LYS A 150 -9.05 14.10 -11.98
C LYS A 150 -9.83 14.70 -10.82
N GLY A 151 -11.15 14.45 -10.79
CA GLY A 151 -12.08 14.85 -9.71
C GLY A 151 -11.77 14.30 -8.31
N SER A 152 -10.56 13.76 -8.09
CA SER A 152 -10.04 13.41 -6.78
C SER A 152 -9.29 14.60 -6.20
N THR A 153 -9.90 15.29 -5.24
CA THR A 153 -9.23 16.29 -4.41
C THR A 153 -7.96 15.72 -3.75
N LEU A 154 -6.99 16.56 -3.43
CA LEU A 154 -5.82 16.19 -2.62
C LEU A 154 -6.23 15.40 -1.36
N SER A 155 -5.44 14.38 -1.03
CA SER A 155 -5.63 13.60 0.21
C SER A 155 -5.64 14.52 1.43
N LYS A 156 -6.39 14.16 2.50
CA LYS A 156 -6.44 14.94 3.75
C LYS A 156 -5.05 15.28 4.28
N SER A 157 -4.10 14.35 4.18
CA SER A 157 -2.71 14.58 4.62
C SER A 157 -1.95 15.54 3.71
N GLN A 158 -2.21 15.52 2.40
CA GLN A 158 -1.61 16.45 1.45
C GLN A 158 -2.16 17.86 1.65
N ARG A 159 -3.48 18.00 1.85
CA ARG A 159 -4.10 19.29 2.18
C ARG A 159 -3.53 19.89 3.45
N LYS A 160 -3.38 19.09 4.51
CA LYS A 160 -2.77 19.54 5.76
C LYS A 160 -1.34 20.07 5.55
N ARG A 161 -0.52 19.31 4.81
CA ARG A 161 0.85 19.75 4.48
C ARG A 161 0.88 21.02 3.62
N ALA A 162 -0.02 21.14 2.65
CA ALA A 162 -0.14 22.34 1.82
C ALA A 162 -0.53 23.56 2.67
N LEU A 163 -1.50 23.41 3.57
CA LEU A 163 -1.90 24.47 4.50
C LEU A 163 -0.77 24.88 5.47
N GLU A 164 -0.01 23.92 5.99
CA GLU A 164 1.15 24.20 6.84
C GLU A 164 2.23 24.97 6.08
N LEU A 165 2.51 24.60 4.83
CA LEU A 165 3.44 25.31 3.97
C LEU A 165 2.95 26.73 3.68
N GLU A 166 1.69 26.91 3.26
CA GLU A 166 1.13 28.23 2.98
C GLU A 166 1.10 29.13 4.23
N ARG A 167 0.84 28.55 5.42
CA ARG A 167 0.92 29.29 6.69
C ARG A 167 2.32 29.89 6.92
N LEU A 168 3.38 29.16 6.57
CA LEU A 168 4.76 29.65 6.68
C LEU A 168 5.10 30.65 5.57
N ARG A 169 4.56 30.42 4.37
CA ARG A 169 4.85 31.25 3.18
C ARG A 169 4.20 32.63 3.24
N HIS A 170 2.95 32.71 3.68
CA HIS A 170 2.17 33.95 3.69
C HIS A 170 2.86 35.13 4.41
N PRO A 171 3.38 34.99 5.64
CA PRO A 171 4.07 36.11 6.31
C PRO A 171 5.34 36.52 5.56
N LEU A 172 6.06 35.58 4.95
CA LEU A 172 7.26 35.88 4.16
C LEU A 172 6.93 36.69 2.92
N ILE A 173 5.78 36.44 2.29
CA ILE A 173 5.31 37.24 1.15
C ILE A 173 5.02 38.67 1.60
N LEU A 174 4.30 38.83 2.71
CA LEU A 174 3.93 40.14 3.26
C LEU A 174 5.11 40.96 3.78
N GLN A 175 6.20 40.32 4.18
CA GLN A 175 7.43 40.98 4.60
C GLN A 175 8.21 41.62 3.44
N ASN A 176 7.92 41.25 2.18
CA ASN A 176 8.61 41.84 1.03
C ASN A 176 8.10 43.27 0.77
N PRO A 177 8.98 44.28 0.76
CA PRO A 177 8.57 45.68 0.57
C PRO A 177 7.92 45.89 -0.81
N GLU A 178 8.46 45.27 -1.85
CA GLU A 178 7.93 45.30 -3.22
C GLU A 178 6.49 44.75 -3.30
N PHE A 179 6.22 43.67 -2.56
CA PHE A 179 4.89 43.08 -2.53
C PHE A 179 3.90 43.94 -1.73
N SER A 180 4.37 44.60 -0.67
CA SER A 180 3.55 45.50 0.13
C SER A 180 3.22 46.82 -0.59
N SER A 181 4.10 47.30 -1.47
CA SER A 181 3.87 48.53 -2.25
C SER A 181 2.99 48.28 -3.46
N SER A 182 3.31 47.26 -4.27
CA SER A 182 2.63 46.95 -5.53
C SER A 182 2.53 45.43 -5.73
N PRO A 183 1.50 44.77 -5.16
CA PRO A 183 1.39 43.31 -5.18
C PRO A 183 1.19 42.77 -6.61
N PHE A 184 0.36 43.43 -7.42
CA PHE A 184 0.07 42.98 -8.79
C PHE A 184 1.28 43.13 -9.71
N GLU A 185 2.06 44.19 -9.57
CA GLU A 185 3.29 44.40 -10.34
C GLU A 185 4.36 43.38 -9.97
N THR A 186 4.55 43.14 -8.68
CA THR A 186 5.45 42.10 -8.17
C THR A 186 5.07 40.73 -8.72
N ILE A 187 3.78 40.40 -8.75
CA ILE A 187 3.29 39.13 -9.35
C ILE A 187 3.55 39.10 -10.87
N ARG A 188 3.33 40.20 -11.60
CA ARG A 188 3.61 40.27 -13.05
C ARG A 188 5.09 40.05 -13.34
N ILE A 189 5.98 40.76 -12.63
CA ILE A 189 7.44 40.63 -12.79
C ILE A 189 7.89 39.21 -12.43
N HIS A 190 7.40 38.65 -11.32
CA HIS A 190 7.72 37.28 -10.94
C HIS A 190 7.28 36.26 -12.02
N ALA A 191 6.07 36.44 -12.56
CA ALA A 191 5.55 35.58 -13.62
C ALA A 191 6.37 35.71 -14.91
N GLN A 192 6.71 36.93 -15.33
CA GLN A 192 7.60 37.18 -16.48
C GLN A 192 8.95 36.47 -16.28
N ASN A 193 9.59 36.64 -15.12
CA ASN A 193 10.88 36.01 -14.84
C ASN A 193 10.82 34.48 -14.76
N THR A 194 9.68 33.92 -14.35
CA THR A 194 9.53 32.46 -14.16
C THR A 194 9.02 31.75 -15.41
N LEU A 195 8.15 32.37 -16.21
CA LEU A 195 7.54 31.77 -17.41
C LEU A 195 8.44 31.82 -18.65
N LEU A 196 9.42 32.73 -18.70
CA LEU A 196 10.34 32.85 -19.83
C LEU A 196 11.32 31.67 -19.99
N GLN A 197 11.43 30.76 -19.01
CA GLN A 197 12.29 29.57 -19.10
C GLN A 197 11.68 28.40 -19.90
N HIS A 198 10.54 28.63 -20.56
CA HIS A 198 9.89 27.65 -21.44
C HIS A 198 9.81 28.10 -22.90
N GLN A 199 10.81 28.85 -23.40
CA GLN A 199 11.01 28.92 -24.85
C GLN A 199 11.46 27.54 -25.34
N VAL A 200 10.56 26.89 -26.09
CA VAL A 200 10.93 25.78 -26.98
C VAL A 200 11.92 26.37 -27.97
N PRO A 201 13.11 25.79 -28.19
CA PRO A 201 14.01 26.26 -29.22
C PRO A 201 13.26 26.22 -30.55
N GLU A 202 12.97 27.39 -31.11
CA GLU A 202 12.43 27.56 -32.45
C GLU A 202 13.40 26.85 -33.40
N LEU A 203 12.97 25.71 -33.96
CA LEU A 203 13.67 25.09 -35.06
C LEU A 203 13.46 26.01 -36.26
N ASN A 204 14.43 26.88 -36.51
CA ASN A 204 14.54 27.62 -37.76
C ASN A 204 14.57 26.60 -38.91
N VAL A 205 13.43 26.42 -39.55
CA VAL A 205 13.34 25.80 -40.87
C VAL A 205 13.24 26.96 -41.85
N ASP A 206 14.40 27.47 -42.23
CA ASP A 206 14.53 28.37 -43.37
C ASP A 206 14.11 27.59 -44.64
N ALA A 207 13.18 28.17 -45.39
CA ALA A 207 12.80 27.77 -46.75
C ALA A 207 12.84 29.01 -47.64
#